data_AF-A0AAW7ZE21-F1
#
_entry.id   AF-A0AAW7ZE21-F1
#
_cell.length_a   1.000
_cell.length_b   1.000
_cell.length_c   1.000
_cell.angle_alpha   90.00
_cell.angle_beta   90.00
_cell.angle_gamma   90.00
#
_symmetry.space_group_name_H-M   'P 1'
#
loop_
_entity.id
_entity.type
_entity.pdbx_description
1 polymer ?
#
loop_
_entity_poly.entity_id
_entity_poly.type
_entity_poly.pdbx_seq_one_letter_code
_entity_poly.pdbx_strand_id
1 'polypeptide(L)'
;MKELIREYKKSLKSLKKVKTDMLYLNSMISDTQWAIEYMEKGHMPGAKWSVARWSREKREIPVDPLEMSRYVKNRLPQGCAPQWMVELLESLMLSLSVREREAYELVRGQYFSFEQAGRLMGCKKGSVQNLVSRAERKIALVVRKQTISERDL
;
A
#
# COMPACT_ATOMS: atom_id res chain seq x y z
N MET A 1 5.58 17.31 40.00
CA MET A 1 5.19 16.58 38.77
C MET A 1 4.48 15.25 39.07
N LYS A 2 5.00 14.39 39.97
CA LYS A 2 4.35 13.12 40.33
C LYS A 2 2.94 13.26 40.92
N GLU A 3 2.71 14.27 41.76
CA GLU A 3 1.38 14.59 42.31
C GLU A 3 0.38 14.98 41.21
N LEU A 4 0.81 15.79 40.24
CA LEU A 4 -0.03 16.22 39.11
C LEU A 4 -0.48 15.02 38.25
N ILE A 5 0.44 14.10 37.95
CA ILE A 5 0.11 12.86 37.24
C ILE A 5 -0.91 12.02 38.02
N ARG A 6 -0.77 11.95 39.34
CA ARG A 6 -1.71 11.23 40.22
C ARG A 6 -3.11 11.84 40.19
N GLU A 7 -3.22 13.16 40.20
CA GLU A 7 -4.50 13.88 40.06
C GLU A 7 -5.14 13.62 38.70
N TYR A 8 -4.37 13.71 37.62
CA TYR A 8 -4.86 13.45 36.27
C TYR A 8 -5.37 12.00 36.12
N LYS A 9 -4.66 11.00 36.70
CA LYS A 9 -5.12 9.61 36.71
C LYS A 9 -6.44 9.43 37.48
N LYS A 10 -6.65 10.18 38.57
CA LYS A 10 -7.95 10.18 39.30
C LYS A 10 -9.07 10.79 38.45
N SER A 11 -8.79 11.90 37.76
CA SER A 11 -9.76 12.54 36.87
C SER A 11 -10.16 11.62 35.70
N LEU A 12 -9.19 10.94 35.07
CA LEU A 12 -9.42 9.97 34.00
C LEU A 12 -10.29 8.80 34.47
N LYS A 13 -10.07 8.31 35.69
CA LYS A 13 -10.90 7.25 36.29
C LYS A 13 -12.34 7.71 36.53
N SER A 14 -12.53 8.99 36.86
CA SER A 14 -13.86 9.58 37.06
C SER A 14 -14.59 9.78 35.74
N LEU A 15 -13.89 10.28 34.71
CA LEU A 15 -14.43 10.44 33.35
C LEU A 15 -14.87 9.10 32.75
N LYS A 16 -14.09 8.03 32.92
CA LYS A 16 -14.45 6.68 32.41
C LYS A 16 -15.64 6.04 33.13
N LYS A 17 -16.01 6.50 34.33
CA LYS A 17 -17.16 5.97 35.08
C LYS A 17 -18.50 6.53 34.58
N VAL A 18 -18.47 7.70 33.94
CA VAL A 18 -19.67 8.33 33.38
C VAL A 18 -20.09 7.50 32.16
N LYS A 19 -21.26 6.85 32.23
CA LYS A 19 -21.79 5.96 31.17
C LYS A 19 -22.56 6.69 30.06
N THR A 20 -22.46 8.02 30.01
CA THR A 20 -23.22 8.83 29.06
C THR A 20 -22.43 8.97 27.76
N ASP A 21 -23.03 8.57 26.64
CA ASP A 21 -22.47 8.80 25.30
C ASP A 21 -22.60 10.27 24.92
N MET A 22 -21.67 11.08 25.39
CA MET A 22 -21.45 12.42 24.87
C MET A 22 -20.15 12.45 24.08
N LEU A 23 -20.21 12.92 22.83
CA LEU A 23 -19.03 13.17 21.99
C LEU A 23 -17.95 13.96 22.75
N TYR A 24 -18.36 14.90 23.61
CA TYR A 24 -17.49 15.68 24.46
C TYR A 24 -16.74 14.86 25.52
N LEU A 25 -17.38 13.84 26.10
CA LEU A 25 -16.75 12.99 27.13
C LEU A 25 -15.58 12.19 26.54
N ASN A 26 -15.74 11.66 25.32
CA ASN A 26 -14.68 10.96 24.61
C ASN A 26 -13.51 11.89 24.27
N SER A 27 -13.78 13.16 23.91
CA SER A 27 -12.73 14.15 23.73
C SER A 27 -11.96 14.40 25.02
N MET A 28 -12.66 14.64 26.13
CA MET A 28 -12.06 14.87 27.45
C MET A 28 -11.21 13.69 27.93
N ILE A 29 -11.67 12.46 27.72
CA ILE A 29 -10.89 11.24 28.03
C ILE A 29 -9.60 11.20 27.20
N SER A 30 -9.71 11.48 25.90
CA SER A 30 -8.57 11.46 25.00
C SER A 30 -7.56 12.57 25.31
N ASP A 31 -8.03 13.77 25.68
CA ASP A 31 -7.18 14.91 26.10
C ASP A 31 -6.43 14.60 27.40
N THR A 32 -7.13 14.06 28.40
CA THR A 32 -6.51 13.69 29.69
C THR A 32 -5.51 12.55 29.55
N GLN A 33 -5.75 11.56 28.69
CA GLN A 33 -4.78 10.50 28.39
C GLN A 33 -3.51 11.05 27.73
N TRP A 34 -3.66 11.93 26.73
CA TRP A 34 -2.55 12.54 26.03
C TRP A 34 -1.67 13.38 26.99
N ALA A 35 -2.30 14.15 27.89
CA ALA A 35 -1.58 14.93 28.89
C ALA A 35 -0.80 14.06 29.89
N ILE A 36 -1.36 12.93 30.35
CA ILE A 36 -0.66 11.98 31.22
C ILE A 36 0.56 11.41 30.51
N GLU A 37 0.42 10.99 29.26
CA GLU A 37 1.52 10.41 28.49
C GLU A 37 2.66 11.41 28.27
N TYR A 38 2.33 12.69 28.00
CA TYR A 38 3.32 13.76 27.89
C TYR A 38 4.09 13.96 29.20
N MET A 39 3.39 14.03 30.33
CA MET A 39 4.01 14.23 31.64
C MET A 39 4.84 13.03 32.10
N GLU A 40 4.49 11.81 31.70
CA GLU A 40 5.23 10.59 32.05
C GLU A 40 6.48 10.38 31.18
N LYS A 41 6.38 10.65 29.87
CA LYS A 41 7.49 10.43 28.92
C LYS A 41 8.44 11.61 28.81
N GLY A 42 8.00 12.82 29.16
CA GLY A 42 8.77 14.06 28.98
C GLY A 42 8.95 14.49 27.52
N HIS A 43 8.33 13.78 26.57
CA HIS A 43 8.33 14.08 25.14
C HIS A 43 6.89 14.05 24.61
N MET A 44 6.65 14.83 23.54
CA MET A 44 5.36 14.91 22.84
C MET A 44 4.90 13.51 22.43
N PRO A 45 3.78 12.97 22.97
CA PRO A 45 3.23 11.73 22.45
C PRO A 45 2.83 11.94 20.99
N GLY A 46 2.96 10.88 20.20
CA GLY A 46 2.77 10.92 18.75
C GLY A 46 1.46 11.58 18.33
N ALA A 47 1.35 11.93 17.04
CA ALA A 47 0.20 12.67 16.54
C ALA A 47 -1.13 11.99 16.93
N LYS A 48 -1.91 12.68 17.78
CA LYS A 48 -3.18 12.21 18.33
C LYS A 48 -4.23 11.90 17.26
N TRP A 49 -4.10 12.51 16.09
CA TRP A 49 -5.07 12.46 15.02
C TRP A 49 -4.43 12.03 13.71
N SER A 50 -5.18 11.24 12.92
CA SER A 50 -4.78 10.88 11.56
C SER A 50 -4.60 12.13 10.69
N VAL A 51 -3.77 12.02 9.65
CA VAL A 51 -3.50 13.09 8.68
C VAL A 51 -4.79 13.71 8.13
N ALA A 52 -5.85 12.91 8.01
CA ALA A 52 -7.18 13.34 7.57
C ALA A 52 -7.88 14.36 8.50
N ARG A 53 -7.41 14.56 9.73
CA ARG A 53 -7.94 15.54 10.69
C ARG A 53 -7.01 16.72 10.95
N TRP A 54 -5.84 16.76 10.32
CA TRP A 54 -4.93 17.91 10.43
C TRP A 54 -5.52 19.13 9.71
N SER A 55 -5.20 20.35 10.16
CA SER A 55 -5.54 21.57 9.40
C SER A 55 -4.81 21.56 8.06
N ARG A 56 -5.29 22.37 7.11
CA ARG A 56 -4.67 22.46 5.78
C ARG A 56 -3.18 22.81 5.87
N GLU A 57 -2.80 23.77 6.72
CA GLU A 57 -1.39 24.16 6.88
C GLU A 57 -0.52 23.03 7.43
N LYS A 58 -1.08 22.13 8.24
CA LYS A 58 -0.34 20.99 8.79
C LYS A 58 -0.21 19.83 7.79
N ARG A 59 -1.06 19.78 6.76
CA ARG A 59 -1.00 18.76 5.70
C ARG A 59 -0.04 19.15 4.58
N GLU A 60 0.16 20.45 4.38
CA GLU A 60 0.96 20.98 3.28
C GLU A 60 2.37 21.27 3.78
N ILE A 61 3.38 20.76 3.07
CA ILE A 61 4.78 21.17 3.26
C ILE A 61 5.06 22.21 2.17
N PRO A 62 5.45 23.45 2.49
CA PRO A 62 5.84 24.41 1.48
C PRO A 62 7.10 23.89 0.77
N VAL A 63 6.98 23.64 -0.54
CA VAL A 63 8.07 23.15 -1.37
C VAL A 63 8.26 24.13 -2.53
N ASP A 64 9.51 24.45 -2.83
CA ASP A 64 9.86 25.25 -4.00
C ASP A 64 9.38 24.55 -5.29
N PRO A 65 8.56 25.22 -6.13
CA PRO A 65 8.12 24.67 -7.42
C PRO A 65 9.27 24.15 -8.30
N LEU A 66 10.45 24.79 -8.25
CA LEU A 66 11.62 24.35 -9.01
C LEU A 66 12.14 23.00 -8.51
N GLU A 67 12.24 22.81 -7.20
CA GLU A 67 12.63 21.54 -6.57
C GLU A 67 11.59 20.44 -6.85
N MET A 68 10.29 20.76 -6.72
CA MET A 68 9.22 19.83 -7.10
C MET A 68 9.33 19.41 -8.57
N SER A 69 9.64 20.35 -9.48
CA SER A 69 9.81 20.05 -10.90
C SER A 69 10.98 19.11 -11.17
N ARG A 70 12.07 19.17 -10.38
CA ARG A 70 13.21 18.25 -10.50
C ARG A 70 12.83 16.83 -10.14
N TYR A 71 12.06 16.64 -9.06
CA TYR A 71 11.54 15.33 -8.68
C TYR A 71 10.57 14.75 -9.71
N VAL A 72 9.75 15.60 -10.35
CA VAL A 72 8.83 15.18 -11.41
C VAL A 72 9.56 14.88 -12.72
N LYS A 73 10.53 15.70 -13.13
CA LYS A 73 11.32 15.51 -14.37
C LYS A 73 12.20 14.27 -14.33
N ASN A 74 12.71 13.88 -13.16
CA ASN A 74 13.46 12.63 -13.00
C ASN A 74 12.57 11.38 -13.06
N ARG A 75 11.23 11.54 -13.07
CA ARG A 75 10.32 10.54 -13.60
C ARG A 75 10.16 10.79 -15.09
N LEU A 76 11.22 10.57 -15.85
CA LEU A 76 11.06 10.33 -17.29
C LEU A 76 9.89 9.34 -17.47
N PRO A 77 9.00 9.52 -18.45
CA PRO A 77 8.14 8.40 -18.85
C PRO A 77 9.11 7.24 -19.05
N GLN A 78 8.87 6.11 -18.38
CA GLN A 78 9.72 4.93 -18.58
C GLN A 78 9.87 4.78 -20.09
N GLY A 79 11.10 4.97 -20.62
CA GLY A 79 11.33 4.84 -22.04
C GLY A 79 10.75 3.49 -22.48
N CYS A 80 10.32 3.37 -23.74
CA CYS A 80 9.92 2.08 -24.28
C CYS A 80 10.94 1.03 -23.83
N ALA A 81 10.45 -0.09 -23.30
CA ALA A 81 11.30 -1.19 -22.88
C ALA A 81 12.29 -1.49 -24.02
N PRO A 82 13.56 -1.76 -23.71
CA PRO A 82 14.54 -2.01 -24.75
C PRO A 82 14.07 -3.19 -25.62
N GLN A 83 14.32 -3.10 -26.93
CA GLN A 83 13.74 -4.00 -27.93
C GLN A 83 13.93 -5.50 -27.60
N TRP A 84 15.11 -5.88 -27.12
CA TRP A 84 15.42 -7.26 -26.70
C TRP A 84 14.52 -7.77 -25.57
N MET A 85 14.05 -6.88 -24.69
CA MET A 85 13.14 -7.24 -23.59
C MET A 85 11.72 -7.48 -24.11
N VAL A 86 11.30 -6.73 -25.12
CA VAL A 86 10.01 -6.94 -25.80
C VAL A 86 10.01 -8.28 -26.53
N GLU A 87 11.07 -8.56 -27.28
CA GLU A 87 11.25 -9.84 -28.00
C GLU A 87 11.30 -11.03 -27.03
N LEU A 88 12.01 -10.88 -25.90
CA LEU A 88 12.02 -11.89 -24.85
C LEU A 88 10.61 -12.13 -24.30
N LEU A 89 9.87 -11.06 -23.97
CA LEU A 89 8.51 -11.17 -23.44
C LEU A 89 7.57 -11.86 -24.43
N GLU A 90 7.65 -11.51 -25.71
CA GLU A 90 6.89 -12.15 -26.79
C GLU A 90 7.21 -13.65 -26.90
N SER A 91 8.50 -14.01 -26.83
CA SER A 91 8.93 -15.41 -26.84
C SER A 91 8.34 -16.21 -25.66
N LEU A 92 8.29 -15.61 -24.47
CA LEU A 92 7.69 -16.22 -23.29
C LEU A 92 6.17 -16.36 -23.44
N MET A 93 5.51 -15.35 -24.02
CA MET A 93 4.07 -15.34 -24.28
C MET A 93 3.63 -16.41 -25.27
N LEU A 94 4.48 -16.83 -26.21
CA LEU A 94 4.17 -17.91 -27.15
C LEU A 94 4.00 -19.28 -26.47
N SER A 95 4.58 -19.49 -25.28
CA SER A 95 4.44 -20.75 -24.53
C SER A 95 3.08 -20.94 -23.84
N LEU A 96 2.28 -19.87 -23.79
CA LEU A 96 1.00 -19.80 -23.08
C LEU A 96 -0.16 -20.11 -24.02
N SER A 97 -1.22 -20.73 -23.49
CA SER A 97 -2.48 -20.81 -24.24
C SER A 97 -3.16 -19.44 -24.30
N VAL A 98 -4.02 -19.23 -25.30
CA VAL A 98 -4.73 -17.94 -25.51
C VAL A 98 -5.42 -17.46 -24.23
N ARG A 99 -6.13 -18.36 -23.51
CA ARG A 99 -6.81 -18.03 -22.24
C ARG A 99 -5.85 -17.76 -21.08
N GLU A 100 -4.72 -18.46 -21.01
CA GLU A 100 -3.71 -18.20 -19.98
C GLU A 100 -3.02 -16.86 -20.22
N ARG A 101 -2.73 -16.53 -21.49
CA ARG A 101 -2.14 -15.26 -21.90
C ARG A 101 -3.06 -14.09 -21.57
N GLU A 102 -4.33 -14.17 -21.95
CA GLU A 102 -5.34 -13.16 -21.67
C GLU A 102 -5.50 -12.91 -20.14
N ALA A 103 -5.62 -13.99 -19.35
CA ALA A 103 -5.70 -13.89 -17.90
C ALA A 103 -4.44 -13.25 -17.28
N TYR A 104 -3.25 -13.59 -17.80
CA TYR A 104 -1.98 -13.05 -17.33
C TYR A 104 -1.83 -11.57 -17.67
N GLU A 105 -2.22 -11.15 -18.88
CA GLU A 105 -2.15 -9.75 -19.32
C GLU A 105 -3.08 -8.84 -18.51
N LEU A 106 -4.32 -9.27 -18.26
CA LEU A 106 -5.27 -8.52 -17.45
C LEU A 106 -4.77 -8.31 -16.01
N VAL A 107 -4.19 -9.34 -15.39
CA VAL A 107 -3.80 -9.29 -13.99
C VAL A 107 -2.40 -8.67 -13.79
N ARG A 108 -1.41 -9.04 -14.62
CA ARG A 108 -0.01 -8.62 -14.46
C ARG A 108 0.38 -7.44 -15.34
N GLY A 109 -0.22 -7.30 -16.52
CA GLY A 109 0.03 -6.17 -17.41
C GLY A 109 -0.81 -4.94 -17.04
N GLN A 110 -2.11 -5.15 -16.85
CA GLN A 110 -3.08 -4.07 -16.62
C GLN A 110 -3.49 -3.89 -15.15
N TYR A 111 -2.95 -4.72 -14.24
CA TYR A 111 -3.17 -4.66 -12.79
C TYR A 111 -4.64 -4.78 -12.34
N PHE A 112 -5.49 -5.48 -13.10
CA PHE A 112 -6.83 -5.80 -12.64
C PHE A 112 -6.82 -6.81 -11.49
N SER A 113 -7.78 -6.68 -10.58
CA SER A 113 -8.01 -7.72 -9.56
C SER A 113 -8.52 -9.01 -10.22
N PHE A 114 -8.27 -10.16 -9.59
CA PHE A 114 -8.75 -11.46 -10.09
C PHE A 114 -10.27 -11.52 -10.29
N GLU A 115 -11.02 -10.74 -9.51
CA GLU A 115 -12.47 -10.65 -9.67
C GLU A 115 -12.86 -9.80 -10.89
N GLN A 116 -12.21 -8.65 -11.10
CA GLN A 116 -12.42 -7.81 -12.28
C GLN A 116 -12.05 -8.55 -13.57
N ALA A 117 -10.87 -9.19 -13.60
CA ALA A 117 -10.45 -10.02 -14.71
C ALA A 117 -11.42 -11.19 -14.98
N GLY A 118 -11.99 -11.78 -13.92
CA GLY A 118 -13.01 -12.82 -14.05
C GLY A 118 -14.29 -12.31 -14.73
N ARG A 119 -14.75 -11.12 -14.34
CA ARG A 119 -15.91 -10.46 -14.98
C ARG A 119 -15.63 -10.16 -16.45
N LEU A 120 -14.44 -9.66 -16.79
CA LEU A 120 -14.05 -9.36 -18.18
C LEU A 120 -14.00 -10.62 -19.05
N MET A 121 -13.43 -11.72 -18.54
CA MET A 121 -13.33 -13.00 -19.27
C MET A 121 -14.60 -13.87 -19.15
N GLY A 122 -15.64 -13.41 -18.45
CA GLY A 122 -16.87 -14.19 -18.23
C GLY A 122 -16.68 -15.47 -17.40
N CYS A 123 -15.73 -15.49 -16.46
CA CYS A 123 -15.43 -16.67 -15.63
C CYS A 123 -15.34 -16.35 -14.13
N LYS A 124 -15.34 -17.39 -13.29
CA LYS A 124 -15.24 -17.23 -11.83
C LYS A 124 -13.83 -16.80 -11.44
N LYS A 125 -13.70 -16.01 -10.36
CA LYS A 125 -12.40 -15.58 -9.78
C LYS A 125 -11.38 -16.71 -9.65
N GLY A 126 -11.79 -17.87 -9.15
CA GLY A 126 -10.91 -19.04 -8.98
C GLY A 126 -10.39 -19.61 -10.30
N SER A 127 -11.15 -19.48 -11.39
CA SER A 127 -10.70 -19.88 -12.73
C SER A 127 -9.56 -18.98 -13.21
N VAL A 128 -9.68 -17.66 -13.01
CA VAL A 128 -8.61 -16.69 -13.35
C VAL A 128 -7.34 -16.98 -12.54
N GLN A 129 -7.48 -17.19 -11.23
CA GLN A 129 -6.34 -17.52 -10.36
C GLN A 129 -5.60 -18.76 -10.87
N ASN A 130 -6.33 -19.82 -11.22
CA ASN A 130 -5.74 -21.03 -11.77
C ASN A 130 -5.04 -20.81 -13.11
N LEU A 131 -5.63 -20.01 -14.01
CA LEU A 131 -5.02 -19.66 -15.30
C LEU A 131 -3.71 -18.88 -15.10
N VAL A 132 -3.71 -17.87 -14.24
CA VAL A 132 -2.51 -17.08 -13.92
C VAL A 132 -1.43 -17.95 -13.27
N SER A 133 -1.77 -18.80 -12.30
CA SER A 133 -0.78 -19.67 -11.66
C SER A 133 -0.21 -20.74 -12.60
N ARG A 134 -0.97 -21.19 -13.60
CA ARG A 134 -0.44 -22.08 -14.67
C ARG A 134 0.47 -21.30 -15.61
N ALA A 135 0.09 -20.08 -15.96
CA ALA A 135 0.88 -19.20 -16.80
C ALA A 135 2.26 -18.92 -16.19
N GLU A 136 2.30 -18.53 -14.91
CA GLU A 136 3.53 -18.27 -14.16
C GLU A 136 4.44 -19.52 -14.11
N ARG A 137 3.86 -20.71 -13.91
CA ARG A 137 4.61 -21.98 -13.94
C ARG A 137 5.24 -22.26 -15.30
N LYS A 138 4.52 -22.01 -16.40
CA LYS A 138 5.04 -22.21 -17.77
C LYS A 138 6.18 -21.24 -18.06
N ILE A 139 6.00 -19.95 -17.75
CA ILE A 139 7.04 -18.94 -17.91
C ILE A 139 8.30 -19.34 -17.12
N ALA A 140 8.15 -19.73 -15.85
CA ALA A 140 9.28 -20.13 -15.01
C ALA A 140 10.05 -21.34 -15.59
N LEU A 141 9.34 -22.30 -16.20
CA LEU A 141 9.98 -23.45 -16.87
C LEU A 141 10.77 -23.02 -18.11
N VAL A 142 10.23 -22.10 -18.92
CA VAL A 142 10.91 -21.61 -20.13
C VAL A 142 12.17 -20.82 -19.74
N VAL A 143 12.05 -19.90 -18.78
CA VAL A 143 13.19 -19.13 -18.27
C VAL A 143 14.28 -20.06 -17.74
N ARG A 144 13.91 -21.07 -16.94
CA ARG A 144 14.88 -22.05 -16.43
C ARG A 144 15.59 -22.82 -17.54
N LYS A 145 14.90 -23.20 -18.61
CA LYS A 145 15.51 -23.89 -19.76
C LYS A 145 16.50 -22.98 -20.50
N GLN A 146 16.15 -21.71 -20.70
CA GLN A 146 17.05 -20.72 -21.31
C GLN A 146 18.32 -20.55 -20.48
N THR A 147 18.21 -20.39 -19.15
CA THR A 147 19.37 -20.24 -18.27
C THR A 147 20.28 -21.46 -18.23
N ILE A 148 19.75 -22.68 -18.39
CA ILE A 148 20.56 -23.91 -18.48
C ILE A 148 21.30 -23.95 -19.83
N SER A 149 20.60 -23.65 -20.92
CA SER A 149 21.18 -23.60 -22.27
C SER A 149 22.31 -22.58 -22.42
N GLU A 150 22.27 -21.47 -21.69
CA GLU A 150 23.32 -20.43 -21.70
C GLU A 150 24.53 -20.79 -20.82
N ARG A 151 24.40 -21.73 -19.88
CA ARG A 151 25.48 -22.19 -18.99
C ARG A 151 26.30 -23.35 -19.57
N ASP A 152 25.73 -24.08 -20.52
CA ASP A 152 26.35 -25.23 -21.17
C ASP A 152 27.10 -24.86 -22.48
N LEU A 153 27.24 -23.56 -22.77
CA LEU A 153 28.03 -22.96 -23.86
C LEU A 153 29.25 -22.23 -23.32
#